data_AF-A0A7S3GNK4-F1
#
_entry.id   AF-A0A7S3GNK4-F1
#
_cell.length_a   1.000
_cell.length_b   1.000
_cell.length_c   1.000
_cell.angle_alpha   90.00
_cell.angle_beta   90.00
_cell.angle_gamma   90.00
#
_symmetry.space_group_name_H-M   'P 1'
#
loop_
_entity.id
_entity.type
_entity.pdbx_description
1 polymer ?
#
loop_
_entity_poly.entity_id
_entity_poly.type
_entity_poly.pdbx_seq_one_letter_code
_entity_poly.pdbx_strand_id
1 'polypeptide(L)'
;MFQQQQFDPLSTRKVMLNTLKHFYKSTVYASSAPVVNVVPNAKAVTVILGFGGSHKKNFTKLVQHYESKNVSTVLHIMPMFCPKFVRTAFEEDISEQLHQQTHGSDSHLNTHIHVFSQNGTWVLSNLLKRSLLPDIDSVVFDSTPAFNYVRNPPIE
;
A
#
# COMPACT_ATOMS: atom_id res chain seq x y z
N MET A 1 13.99 -10.31 50.94
CA MET A 1 14.11 -11.24 49.79
C MET A 1 13.46 -10.57 48.59
N PHE A 2 14.24 -9.98 47.68
CA PHE A 2 13.70 -9.44 46.43
C PHE A 2 13.71 -10.55 45.40
N GLN A 3 12.53 -11.02 44.99
CA GLN A 3 12.41 -11.91 43.83
C GLN A 3 12.80 -11.11 42.59
N GLN A 4 13.90 -11.49 41.95
CA GLN A 4 14.20 -11.05 40.59
C GLN A 4 13.09 -11.61 39.69
N GLN A 5 12.19 -10.74 39.22
CA GLN A 5 11.31 -11.08 38.10
C GLN A 5 12.20 -11.41 36.90
N GLN A 6 12.23 -12.68 36.51
CA GLN A 6 12.84 -13.09 35.26
C GLN A 6 12.02 -12.50 34.11
N PHE A 7 12.55 -11.46 33.47
CA PHE A 7 11.99 -10.92 32.25
C PHE A 7 12.17 -11.94 31.14
N ASP A 8 11.07 -12.49 30.63
CA ASP A 8 11.09 -13.28 29.40
C ASP A 8 11.43 -12.35 28.22
N PRO A 9 12.60 -12.51 27.58
CA PRO A 9 13.04 -11.64 26.49
C PRO A 9 12.13 -11.71 25.28
N LEU A 10 11.44 -12.84 25.06
CA LEU A 10 10.55 -13.04 23.92
C LEU A 10 9.24 -12.28 24.08
N SER A 11 8.62 -12.32 25.28
CA SER A 11 7.44 -11.51 25.58
C SER A 11 7.74 -10.00 25.49
N THR A 12 8.90 -9.57 26.00
CA THR A 12 9.32 -8.16 26.01
C THR A 12 9.51 -7.63 24.60
N ARG A 13 10.15 -8.43 23.72
CA ARG A 13 10.34 -8.09 22.31
C ARG A 13 8.99 -7.97 21.56
N LYS A 14 8.05 -8.87 21.83
CA LYS A 14 6.72 -8.85 21.19
C LYS A 14 5.90 -7.63 21.63
N VAL A 15 5.94 -7.29 22.92
CA VAL A 15 5.28 -6.08 23.44
C VAL A 15 5.91 -4.82 22.84
N MET A 16 7.25 -4.71 22.79
CA MET A 16 7.92 -3.60 22.13
C MET A 16 7.52 -3.44 20.66
N LEU A 17 7.48 -4.54 19.90
CA LEU A 17 7.05 -4.50 18.50
C LEU A 17 5.61 -4.05 18.33
N ASN A 18 4.70 -4.48 19.22
CA ASN A 18 3.31 -4.04 19.21
C ASN A 18 3.16 -2.56 19.59
N THR A 19 3.90 -2.09 20.59
CA THR A 19 3.91 -0.67 20.99
C THR A 19 4.50 0.21 19.91
N LEU A 20 5.60 -0.21 19.26
CA LEU A 20 6.17 0.49 18.12
C LEU A 20 5.22 0.48 16.92
N LYS A 21 4.55 -0.65 16.65
CA LYS A 21 3.52 -0.74 15.61
C LYS A 21 2.39 0.24 15.91
N HIS A 22 1.93 0.32 17.15
CA HIS A 22 0.87 1.24 17.56
C HIS A 22 1.31 2.72 17.46
N PHE A 23 2.51 3.06 17.95
CA PHE A 23 3.07 4.40 17.87
C PHE A 23 3.24 4.86 16.41
N TYR A 24 3.85 4.03 15.56
CA TYR A 24 3.96 4.34 14.14
C TYR A 24 2.60 4.40 13.45
N LYS A 25 1.63 3.56 13.86
CA LYS A 25 0.25 3.60 13.36
C LYS A 25 -0.52 4.88 13.79
N SER A 26 -0.16 5.48 14.92
CA SER A 26 -0.85 6.70 15.39
C SER A 26 -0.21 8.00 14.87
N THR A 27 1.11 8.04 14.67
CA THR A 27 1.81 9.27 14.24
C THR A 27 2.16 9.29 12.75
N VAL A 28 2.91 8.29 12.29
CA VAL A 28 3.36 8.24 10.89
C VAL A 28 2.19 7.87 9.97
N TYR A 29 1.43 6.84 10.36
CA TYR A 29 0.32 6.32 9.57
C TYR A 29 -0.88 7.26 9.53
N ALA A 30 -1.16 8.09 10.54
CA ALA A 30 -2.21 9.11 10.43
C ALA A 30 -1.94 10.09 9.27
N SER A 31 -0.67 10.40 9.01
CA SER A 31 -0.26 11.26 7.88
C SER A 31 -0.29 10.55 6.52
N SER A 32 -0.21 9.22 6.52
CA SER A 32 -0.06 8.38 5.31
C SER A 32 -1.17 7.34 5.13
N ALA A 33 -2.26 7.45 5.90
CA ALA A 33 -3.41 6.55 5.81
C ALA A 33 -4.00 6.60 4.39
N PRO A 34 -4.47 5.45 3.87
CA PRO A 34 -5.08 5.41 2.56
C PRO A 34 -6.26 6.38 2.49
N VAL A 35 -6.36 7.09 1.36
CA VAL A 35 -7.49 7.97 1.07
C VAL A 35 -8.35 7.26 0.05
N VAL A 36 -9.53 6.84 0.48
CA VAL A 36 -10.51 6.19 -0.38
C VAL A 36 -11.48 7.26 -0.88
N ASN A 37 -11.59 7.39 -2.19
CA ASN A 37 -12.62 8.18 -2.86
C ASN A 37 -13.58 7.20 -3.54
N VAL A 38 -14.81 7.13 -3.04
CA VAL A 38 -15.83 6.23 -3.55
C VAL A 38 -16.77 7.00 -4.48
N VAL A 39 -16.84 6.56 -5.72
CA VAL A 39 -17.85 7.04 -6.69
C VAL A 39 -19.01 6.06 -6.70
N PRO A 40 -20.27 6.51 -6.47
CA PRO A 40 -21.44 5.63 -6.56
C PRO A 40 -21.55 5.00 -7.96
N ASN A 41 -21.78 3.68 -8.03
CA ASN A 41 -21.86 2.93 -9.29
C ASN A 41 -20.60 3.08 -10.17
N ALA A 42 -19.42 3.19 -9.55
CA ALA A 42 -18.15 3.19 -10.25
C ALA A 42 -18.03 1.95 -11.15
N LYS A 43 -17.48 2.13 -12.35
CA LYS A 43 -17.21 1.01 -13.27
C LYS A 43 -15.88 0.30 -12.99
N ALA A 44 -15.03 0.91 -12.16
CA ALA A 44 -13.69 0.46 -11.87
C ALA A 44 -13.17 1.05 -10.55
N VAL A 45 -12.14 0.44 -9.99
CA VAL A 45 -11.31 0.99 -8.92
C VAL A 45 -9.88 1.15 -9.43
N THR A 46 -9.26 2.30 -9.14
CA THR A 46 -7.82 2.51 -9.35
C THR A 46 -7.09 2.67 -8.02
N VAL A 47 -6.10 1.83 -7.79
CA VAL A 47 -5.16 1.98 -6.67
C VAL A 47 -3.99 2.82 -7.09
N ILE A 48 -3.79 3.95 -6.44
CA ILE A 48 -2.69 4.86 -6.71
C ILE A 48 -1.59 4.59 -5.68
N LEU A 49 -0.49 4.00 -6.13
CA LEU A 49 0.66 3.62 -5.32
C LEU A 49 1.83 4.57 -5.57
N GLY A 50 2.33 5.24 -4.53
CA GLY A 50 3.65 5.87 -4.62
C GLY A 50 3.83 7.13 -3.78
N PHE A 51 4.82 7.92 -4.18
CA PHE A 51 5.24 9.20 -3.60
C PHE A 51 5.58 9.18 -2.10
N GLY A 52 6.87 9.00 -1.82
CA GLY A 52 7.43 9.16 -0.47
C GLY A 52 7.13 10.53 0.11
N GLY A 53 6.35 10.60 1.19
CA GLY A 53 6.16 11.85 1.94
C GLY A 53 5.44 12.98 1.18
N SER A 54 4.76 12.67 0.08
CA SER A 54 3.93 13.65 -0.62
C SER A 54 2.68 13.96 0.19
N HIS A 55 2.10 15.14 -0.03
CA HIS A 55 0.86 15.54 0.63
C HIS A 55 -0.36 15.14 -0.20
N LYS A 56 -1.45 14.74 0.47
CA LYS A 56 -2.74 14.40 -0.15
C LYS A 56 -3.22 15.42 -1.19
N LYS A 57 -3.01 16.71 -0.94
CA LYS A 57 -3.36 17.82 -1.86
C LYS A 57 -2.72 17.72 -3.25
N ASN A 58 -1.57 17.05 -3.37
CA ASN A 58 -0.88 16.89 -4.65
C ASN A 58 -1.61 15.90 -5.58
N PHE A 59 -2.49 15.07 -5.00
CA PHE A 59 -3.24 14.04 -5.72
C PHE A 59 -4.66 14.45 -6.06
N THR A 60 -5.15 15.58 -5.55
CA THR A 60 -6.54 16.00 -5.76
C THR A 60 -6.90 16.06 -7.23
N LYS A 61 -6.03 16.60 -8.09
CA LYS A 61 -6.26 16.64 -9.55
C LYS A 61 -6.31 15.25 -10.18
N LEU A 62 -5.49 14.32 -9.69
CA LEU A 62 -5.45 12.95 -10.19
C LEU A 62 -6.70 12.18 -9.76
N VAL A 63 -7.12 12.33 -8.51
CA VAL A 63 -8.37 11.74 -7.99
C VAL A 63 -9.57 12.28 -8.77
N GLN A 64 -9.65 13.61 -8.95
CA GLN A 64 -10.69 14.26 -9.76
C GLN A 64 -10.70 13.75 -11.21
N HIS A 65 -9.53 13.49 -11.79
CA HIS A 65 -9.43 12.90 -13.13
C HIS A 65 -10.08 11.51 -13.20
N TYR A 66 -9.80 10.63 -12.24
CA TYR A 66 -10.43 9.30 -12.19
C TYR A 66 -11.92 9.38 -11.88
N GLU A 67 -12.31 10.23 -10.95
CA GLU A 67 -13.72 10.48 -10.61
C GLU A 67 -14.52 10.94 -11.82
N SER A 68 -13.98 11.86 -12.62
CA SER A 68 -14.62 12.33 -13.88
C SER A 68 -14.84 11.20 -14.91
N LYS A 69 -14.16 10.06 -14.74
CA LYS A 69 -14.28 8.86 -15.60
C LYS A 69 -15.14 7.75 -14.97
N ASN A 70 -15.84 8.05 -13.88
CA ASN A 70 -16.62 7.09 -13.08
C ASN A 70 -15.76 5.97 -12.47
N VAL A 71 -14.59 6.33 -11.95
CA VAL A 71 -13.63 5.39 -11.35
C VAL A 71 -13.38 5.78 -9.90
N SER A 72 -13.61 4.85 -8.97
CA SER A 72 -13.25 5.01 -7.57
C SER A 72 -11.73 4.93 -7.41
N THR A 73 -11.17 5.60 -6.42
CA THR A 73 -9.71 5.59 -6.20
C THR A 73 -9.34 5.22 -4.77
N VAL A 74 -8.31 4.40 -4.62
CA VAL A 74 -7.64 4.16 -3.35
C VAL A 74 -6.24 4.74 -3.45
N LEU A 75 -6.02 5.90 -2.83
CA LEU A 75 -4.73 6.56 -2.82
C LEU A 75 -3.91 6.10 -1.62
N HIS A 76 -2.70 5.60 -1.88
CA HIS A 76 -1.77 5.22 -0.83
C HIS A 76 -0.45 6.00 -0.95
N ILE A 77 -0.17 6.83 0.05
CA ILE A 77 1.05 7.62 0.16
C ILE A 77 1.99 6.89 1.11
N MET A 78 3.15 6.46 0.65
CA MET A 78 4.12 5.81 1.55
C MET A 78 4.97 6.87 2.28
N PRO A 79 5.24 6.72 3.59
CA PRO A 79 6.22 7.57 4.26
C PRO A 79 7.65 7.32 3.75
N MET A 80 8.46 8.38 3.64
CA MET A 80 9.87 8.32 3.15
C MET A 80 10.76 7.41 3.98
N PHE A 81 10.59 7.45 5.32
CA PHE A 81 11.29 6.58 6.25
C PHE A 81 10.28 5.70 6.98
N CYS A 82 10.24 4.43 6.59
CA CYS A 82 9.33 3.45 7.16
C CYS A 82 10.12 2.19 7.52
N PRO A 83 10.17 1.76 8.79
CA PRO A 83 10.74 0.47 9.16
C PRO A 83 10.02 -0.69 8.48
N LYS A 84 10.71 -1.81 8.22
CA LYS A 84 10.14 -2.96 7.48
C LYS A 84 8.80 -3.44 8.02
N PHE A 85 8.66 -3.57 9.35
CA PHE A 85 7.41 -4.04 9.98
C PHE A 85 6.24 -3.08 9.79
N VAL A 86 6.50 -1.77 9.68
CA VAL A 86 5.47 -0.77 9.41
C VAL A 86 5.05 -0.86 7.94
N ARG A 87 6.01 -1.03 7.02
CA ARG A 87 5.72 -1.25 5.59
C ARG A 87 4.84 -2.48 5.36
N THR A 88 5.17 -3.59 6.03
CA THR A 88 4.36 -4.82 5.98
C THR A 88 2.91 -4.58 6.38
N ALA A 89 2.67 -3.75 7.42
CA ALA A 89 1.33 -3.40 7.86
C ALA A 89 0.59 -2.49 6.86
N PHE A 90 1.30 -1.58 6.17
CA PHE A 90 0.71 -0.77 5.09
C PHE A 90 0.29 -1.64 3.91
N GLU A 91 1.11 -2.61 3.52
CA GLU A 91 0.79 -3.55 2.44
C GLU A 91 -0.47 -4.38 2.75
N GLU A 92 -0.60 -4.84 4.00
CA GLU A 92 -1.79 -5.57 4.46
C GLU A 92 -3.06 -4.71 4.43
N ASP A 93 -2.95 -3.43 4.80
CA ASP A 93 -4.06 -2.49 4.79
C ASP A 93 -4.49 -2.12 3.36
N ILE A 94 -3.55 -1.93 2.43
CA ILE A 94 -3.87 -1.77 1.00
C ILE A 94 -4.65 -2.99 0.48
N SER A 95 -4.18 -4.20 0.83
CA SER A 95 -4.86 -5.44 0.48
C SER A 95 -6.28 -5.48 1.03
N GLU A 96 -6.46 -5.20 2.32
CA GLU A 96 -7.79 -5.22 2.96
C GLU A 96 -8.75 -4.23 2.29
N GLN A 97 -8.31 -3.00 2.04
CA GLN A 97 -9.11 -1.98 1.36
C GLN A 97 -9.48 -2.40 -0.06
N LEU A 98 -8.52 -2.98 -0.80
CA LEU A 98 -8.76 -3.51 -2.14
C LEU A 98 -9.85 -4.59 -2.13
N HIS A 99 -9.72 -5.57 -1.25
CA HIS A 99 -10.69 -6.67 -1.15
C HIS A 99 -12.08 -6.15 -0.74
N GLN A 100 -12.16 -5.18 0.17
CA GLN A 100 -13.45 -4.56 0.54
C GLN A 100 -14.13 -3.86 -0.63
N GLN A 101 -13.36 -3.25 -1.55
CA GLN A 101 -13.90 -2.56 -2.72
C GLN A 101 -14.23 -3.52 -3.88
N THR A 102 -13.52 -4.65 -4.01
CA THR A 102 -13.73 -5.59 -5.11
C THR A 102 -14.76 -6.68 -4.81
N HIS A 103 -15.00 -7.02 -3.53
CA HIS A 103 -15.96 -8.07 -3.14
C HIS A 103 -17.39 -7.56 -2.85
N GLY A 104 -17.65 -6.26 -3.00
CA GLY A 104 -18.95 -5.65 -2.67
C GLY A 104 -20.01 -5.67 -3.80
N SER A 105 -19.67 -6.08 -5.03
CA SER A 105 -20.58 -6.06 -6.17
C SER A 105 -20.65 -7.41 -6.87
N ASP A 106 -21.86 -7.90 -7.15
CA ASP A 106 -22.11 -9.15 -7.91
C ASP A 106 -21.50 -9.15 -9.34
N SER A 107 -21.02 -8.00 -9.81
CA SER A 107 -20.20 -7.86 -11.01
C SER A 107 -18.73 -7.66 -10.65
N HIS A 108 -17.84 -8.39 -11.32
CA HIS A 108 -16.40 -8.14 -11.27
C HIS A 108 -16.12 -6.66 -11.58
N LEU A 109 -15.57 -5.95 -10.60
CA LEU A 109 -15.22 -4.53 -10.74
C LEU A 109 -13.82 -4.43 -11.33
N ASN A 110 -13.68 -3.74 -12.46
CA ASN A 110 -12.38 -3.60 -13.10
C ASN A 110 -11.38 -2.92 -12.15
N THR A 111 -10.23 -3.57 -11.91
CA THR A 111 -9.22 -3.13 -10.95
C THR A 111 -7.95 -2.71 -11.68
N HIS A 112 -7.54 -1.47 -11.47
CA HIS A 112 -6.36 -0.87 -12.07
C HIS A 112 -5.35 -0.46 -10.99
N ILE A 113 -4.06 -0.57 -11.28
CA ILE A 113 -3.00 -0.07 -10.40
C ILE A 113 -2.23 1.02 -11.13
N HIS A 114 -2.15 2.22 -10.53
CA HIS A 114 -1.32 3.32 -11.00
C HIS A 114 -0.10 3.46 -10.09
N VAL A 115 1.07 3.17 -10.64
CA VAL A 115 2.35 3.09 -9.95
C VAL A 115 3.17 4.36 -10.22
N PHE A 116 3.56 5.07 -9.17
CA PHE A 116 4.35 6.28 -9.26
C PHE A 116 5.72 6.15 -8.60
N SER A 117 6.75 6.66 -9.31
CA SER A 117 8.12 6.75 -8.81
C SER A 117 8.69 5.40 -8.35
N GLN A 118 9.86 5.43 -7.72
CA GLN A 118 10.51 4.24 -7.15
C GLN A 118 9.65 3.62 -6.03
N ASN A 119 8.96 4.45 -5.25
CA ASN A 119 8.17 3.99 -4.12
C ASN A 119 6.94 3.18 -4.54
N GLY A 120 6.21 3.61 -5.56
CA GLY A 120 5.07 2.85 -6.09
C GLY A 120 5.53 1.48 -6.59
N THR A 121 6.61 1.46 -7.36
CA THR A 121 7.23 0.23 -7.88
C THR A 121 7.57 -0.75 -6.75
N TRP A 122 8.16 -0.25 -5.68
CA TRP A 122 8.53 -1.08 -4.53
C TRP A 122 7.29 -1.68 -3.85
N VAL A 123 6.26 -0.87 -3.60
CA VAL A 123 5.00 -1.33 -2.98
C VAL A 123 4.34 -2.40 -3.86
N LEU A 124 4.19 -2.13 -5.17
CA LEU A 124 3.63 -3.09 -6.11
C LEU A 124 4.40 -4.42 -6.09
N SER A 125 5.74 -4.37 -6.11
CA SER A 125 6.57 -5.59 -6.07
C SER A 125 6.31 -6.42 -4.82
N ASN A 126 6.13 -5.81 -3.64
CA ASN A 126 5.85 -6.56 -2.42
C ASN A 126 4.43 -7.11 -2.39
N LEU A 127 3.45 -6.33 -2.86
CA LEU A 127 2.07 -6.78 -2.95
C LEU A 127 1.96 -8.01 -3.87
N LEU A 128 2.65 -8.01 -5.02
CA LEU A 128 2.74 -9.16 -5.92
C LEU A 128 3.46 -10.36 -5.27
N LYS A 129 4.65 -10.15 -4.68
CA LYS A 129 5.43 -11.22 -4.03
C LYS A 129 4.69 -11.91 -2.89
N ARG A 130 3.78 -11.20 -2.23
CA ARG A 130 3.01 -11.69 -1.08
C ARG A 130 1.60 -12.15 -1.47
N SER A 131 1.24 -12.12 -2.77
CA SER A 131 -0.10 -12.46 -3.26
C SER A 131 -1.22 -11.68 -2.54
N LEU A 132 -1.00 -10.37 -2.33
CA LEU A 132 -1.91 -9.47 -1.61
C LEU A 132 -2.81 -8.64 -2.53
N LEU A 133 -2.71 -8.86 -3.85
CA LEU A 133 -3.55 -8.15 -4.80
C LEU A 133 -4.71 -9.06 -5.22
N PRO A 134 -5.92 -8.50 -5.37
CA PRO A 134 -6.99 -9.19 -6.06
C PRO A 134 -6.63 -9.35 -7.56
N ASP A 135 -7.54 -9.90 -8.35
CA ASP A 135 -7.39 -9.91 -9.80
C ASP A 135 -7.26 -8.46 -10.33
N ILE A 136 -6.20 -8.21 -11.10
CA ILE A 136 -5.87 -6.90 -11.66
C ILE A 136 -6.00 -6.95 -13.17
N ASP A 137 -6.75 -6.00 -13.72
CA ASP A 137 -6.92 -5.87 -15.17
C ASP A 137 -5.76 -5.13 -15.83
N SER A 138 -5.21 -4.11 -15.16
CA SER A 138 -4.11 -3.34 -15.73
C SER A 138 -3.24 -2.62 -14.71
N VAL A 139 -2.01 -2.34 -15.14
CA VAL A 139 -1.01 -1.58 -14.37
C VAL A 139 -0.47 -0.46 -15.25
N VAL A 140 -0.45 0.76 -14.71
CA VAL A 140 0.13 1.95 -15.33
C VAL A 140 1.37 2.35 -14.54
N PHE A 141 2.50 2.55 -15.24
CA PHE A 141 3.75 3.03 -14.64
C PHE A 141 3.96 4.49 -15.04
N ASP A 142 3.98 5.39 -14.05
CA ASP A 142 4.22 6.82 -14.23
C ASP A 142 5.47 7.25 -13.48
N SER A 143 6.43 7.84 -14.21
CA SER A 143 7.66 8.38 -13.65
C SER A 143 8.44 7.37 -12.78
N THR A 144 8.28 6.08 -13.07
CA THR A 144 8.97 4.99 -12.36
C THR A 144 10.37 4.76 -12.93
N PRO A 145 11.34 4.30 -12.11
CA PRO A 145 12.66 3.97 -12.63
C PRO A 145 12.54 2.85 -13.68
N ALA A 146 13.36 2.93 -14.73
CA ALA A 146 13.44 1.88 -15.73
C ALA A 146 13.88 0.57 -15.07
N PHE A 147 13.12 -0.50 -15.29
CA PHE A 147 13.49 -1.83 -14.87
C PHE A 147 14.42 -2.45 -15.90
N ASN A 148 15.72 -2.16 -15.79
CA ASN A 148 16.73 -2.86 -16.59
C ASN A 148 16.96 -4.25 -15.98
N TYR A 149 16.10 -5.20 -16.33
CA TYR A 149 16.40 -6.60 -16.10
C TYR A 149 17.52 -6.99 -17.05
N VAL A 150 18.75 -7.10 -16.53
CA VAL A 150 19.78 -7.87 -17.22
C VAL A 150 19.24 -9.29 -17.25
N ARG A 151 18.77 -9.76 -18.41
CA ARG A 151 18.60 -11.19 -18.62
C ARG A 151 19.98 -11.78 -18.40
N ASN A 152 20.16 -12.50 -17.29
CA ASN A 152 21.30 -13.39 -17.21
C ASN A 152 21.20 -14.29 -18.46
N PRO A 153 22.27 -14.39 -19.27
CA PRO A 153 22.28 -15.35 -20.35
C PRO A 153 21.98 -16.74 -19.74
N PRO A 154 21.30 -17.63 -20.49
CA PRO A 154 21.11 -19.00 -20.03
C PRO A 154 22.48 -19.55 -19.61
N ILE A 155 22.54 -20.18 -18.44
CA ILE A 155 23.71 -20.94 -18.02
C ILE A 155 23.81 -22.10 -19.02
N GLU A 156 24.83 -22.06 -19.89
CA GLU A 156 25.18 -23.16 -20.80
C GLU A 156 25.65 -24.40 -20.03
#